data_AF-A0A151QXK3-F1
#
_entry.id   AF-A0A151QXK3-F1
#
_cell.length_a   1.000
_cell.length_b   1.000
_cell.length_c   1.000
_cell.angle_alpha   90.00
_cell.angle_beta   90.00
_cell.angle_gamma   90.00
#
_symmetry.space_group_name_H-M   'P 1'
#
loop_
_entity.id
_entity.type
_entity.pdbx_description
1 polymer ?
#
loop_
_entity_poly.entity_id
_entity_poly.type
_entity_poly.pdbx_seq_one_letter_code
_entity_poly.pdbx_strand_id
1 'polypeptide(L)' 'MKYLRGTIDYGIEYNGFPAVLEGYNDANWISNSNEIKSTSGYVFTLGCGAITWRLVKQSIISISTMESEFIALEMTVVA' A
#
# COMPACT_ATOMS: atom_id res chain seq x y z
N MET A 1 -15.23 -22.27 -7.01
CA MET A 1 -15.61 -20.83 -6.91
C MET A 1 -17.11 -20.70 -6.65
N LYS A 2 -17.56 -20.80 -5.39
CA LYS A 2 -18.97 -20.57 -5.04
C LYS A 2 -19.26 -19.10 -4.70
N TYR A 3 -18.31 -18.44 -4.03
CA TYR A 3 -18.44 -17.05 -3.60
C TYR A 3 -18.43 -16.08 -4.79
N LEU A 4 -17.41 -16.13 -5.67
CA LEU A 4 -17.35 -15.22 -6.83
C LEU A 4 -18.55 -15.34 -7.79
N ARG A 5 -19.12 -16.54 -7.93
CA ARG A 5 -20.32 -16.75 -8.78
C ARG A 5 -21.60 -16.34 -8.06
N GLY A 6 -21.64 -16.41 -6.73
CA GLY A 6 -22.81 -16.06 -5.91
C GLY A 6 -22.88 -14.58 -5.53
N THR A 7 -21.78 -13.83 -5.65
CA THR A 7 -21.72 -12.40 -5.32
C THR A 7 -21.54 -11.51 -6.55
N ILE A 8 -21.87 -11.99 -7.75
CA ILE A 8 -21.66 -11.23 -9.00
C ILE A 8 -22.51 -9.96 -9.06
N ASP A 9 -23.68 -9.98 -8.40
CA ASP A 9 -24.60 -8.84 -8.31
C ASP A 9 -24.36 -7.97 -7.06
N TYR A 10 -23.36 -8.31 -6.23
CA TYR A 10 -23.07 -7.60 -4.98
C TYR A 10 -21.86 -6.67 -5.19
N GLY A 11 -21.95 -5.45 -4.63
CA GLY A 11 -20.86 -4.46 -4.61
C GLY A 11 -20.44 -4.10 -3.19
N ILE A 12 -19.26 -3.47 -3.07
CA ILE A 12 -18.78 -2.89 -1.80
C ILE A 12 -19.27 -1.44 -1.76
N GLU A 13 -19.97 -1.07 -0.69
CA GLU A 13 -20.44 0.29 -0.45
C GLU A 13 -19.55 0.97 0.61
N TYR A 14 -18.99 2.13 0.27
CA TYR A 14 -18.17 2.94 1.17
C TYR A 14 -19.00 4.13 1.68
N ASN A 15 -19.46 4.06 2.94
CA ASN A 15 -20.37 5.05 3.53
C ASN A 15 -19.72 6.03 4.51
N GLY A 16 -18.38 6.10 4.58
CA GLY A 16 -17.71 7.02 5.51
C GLY A 16 -17.71 8.48 5.03
N PHE A 17 -17.79 9.40 5.99
CA PHE A 17 -17.75 10.85 5.77
C PHE A 17 -16.51 11.47 6.42
N PRO A 18 -15.77 12.36 5.74
CA PRO A 18 -15.97 12.75 4.34
C PRO A 18 -15.48 11.65 3.39
N ALA A 19 -16.15 11.50 2.24
CA ALA A 19 -15.77 10.53 1.20
C ALA A 19 -14.57 11.05 0.39
N VAL A 20 -13.45 11.25 1.07
CA VAL A 20 -12.18 11.71 0.49
C VAL A 20 -11.28 10.50 0.28
N LEU A 21 -10.60 10.49 -0.86
CA LEU A 21 -9.54 9.53 -1.13
C LEU A 21 -8.29 9.95 -0.36
N GLU A 22 -7.89 9.14 0.61
CA GLU A 22 -6.68 9.35 1.41
C GLU A 22 -5.66 8.28 1.05
N GLY A 23 -4.43 8.69 0.75
CA GLY A 23 -3.33 7.80 0.44
C GLY A 23 -2.27 7.87 1.54
N TYR A 24 -1.89 6.71 2.06
CA TYR A 24 -0.78 6.56 2.99
C TYR A 24 0.31 5.74 2.31
N ASN A 25 1.55 6.10 2.60
CA ASN A 25 2.73 5.38 2.17
C ASN A 25 3.68 5.28 3.35
N ASP A 26 4.42 4.17 3.43
CA ASP A 26 5.41 3.93 4.46
C ASP A 26 6.55 3.07 3.90
N ALA A 27 7.76 3.29 4.41
CA ALA A 27 8.93 2.50 4.05
C ALA A 27 9.73 2.11 5.29
N ASN A 28 9.90 0.81 5.49
CA ASN A 28 10.74 0.31 6.56
C ASN A 28 12.17 0.06 6.06
N TRP A 29 13.14 0.77 6.65
CA TRP A 29 14.56 0.50 6.47
C TRP A 29 15.00 -0.68 7.32
N ILE A 30 15.40 -1.77 6.66
CA ILE A 30 15.95 -2.94 7.34
C ILE A 30 17.48 -2.84 7.36
N SER A 31 18.05 -2.82 8.57
CA SER A 31 19.50 -2.83 8.82
C SER A 31 20.05 -4.23 9.16
N ASN A 32 19.27 -5.29 8.91
CA ASN A 32 19.62 -6.67 9.26
C ASN A 32 20.57 -7.29 8.23
N SER A 33 21.59 -8.01 8.68
CA SER A 33 22.70 -8.55 7.87
C SER A 33 22.28 -9.54 6.77
N ASN A 34 21.08 -10.12 6.87
CA ASN A 34 20.55 -11.08 5.88
C ASN A 34 19.56 -10.45 4.89
N GLU A 35 19.09 -9.22 5.12
CA GLU A 35 18.09 -8.55 4.29
C GLU A 35 18.47 -7.10 4.02
N ILE A 36 19.21 -6.89 2.92
CA ILE A 36 19.75 -5.56 2.56
C ILE A 36 18.66 -4.65 1.91
N LYS A 37 17.45 -5.17 1.70
CA LYS A 37 16.39 -4.49 0.94
C LYS A 37 15.25 -4.08 1.85
N SER A 38 14.96 -2.78 1.86
CA SER A 38 13.83 -2.18 2.54
C SER A 38 12.50 -2.67 1.99
N THR A 39 11.44 -2.54 2.79
CA THR A 39 10.08 -2.89 2.37
C THR A 39 9.25 -1.63 2.33
N SER A 40 8.52 -1.43 1.23
CA SER A 40 7.63 -0.28 1.06
C SER A 40 6.20 -0.74 0.92
N GLY A 41 5.29 0.06 1.42
CA GLY A 41 3.87 -0.17 1.24
C GLY A 41 3.09 1.11 1.07
N TYR A 42 1.91 0.96 0.46
CA TYR A 42 0.92 2.01 0.41
C TYR A 42 -0.47 1.44 0.70
N VAL A 43 -1.37 2.31 1.16
CA VAL A 43 -2.79 2.02 1.30
C VAL A 43 -3.59 3.25 0.93
N PHE A 44 -4.63 3.06 0.13
CA PHE A 44 -5.61 4.07 -0.19
C PHE A 44 -6.93 3.74 0.50
N THR A 45 -7.48 4.72 1.19
CA THR A 45 -8.75 4.62 1.90
C THR A 45 -9.78 5.60 1.34
N LEU A 46 -11.05 5.22 1.34
CA LEU A 46 -12.20 6.07 1.04
C LEU A 46 -13.25 5.85 2.11
N GLY A 47 -13.66 6.94 2.76
CA GLY A 47 -14.69 6.87 3.80
C GLY A 47 -14.36 5.83 4.88
N CYS A 48 -13.14 5.88 5.42
CA CYS A 48 -12.61 4.93 6.42
C CYS A 48 -12.42 3.47 5.95
N GLY A 49 -12.69 3.14 4.67
CA GLY A 49 -12.47 1.80 4.12
C GLY A 49 -11.27 1.72 3.19
N ALA A 50 -10.42 0.71 3.33
CA ALA A 50 -9.32 0.48 2.40
C ALA A 50 -9.85 -0.02 1.03
N ILE A 51 -9.42 0.64 -0.06
CA ILE A 51 -9.77 0.27 -1.44
C ILE A 51 -8.65 -0.57 -2.05
N THR A 52 -7.41 -0.08 -1.93
CA THR A 52 -6.24 -0.74 -2.50
C THR A 52 -5.06 -0.57 -1.58
N TRP A 53 -4.22 -1.59 -1.51
CA TRP A 53 -3.01 -1.58 -0.73
C TRP A 53 -2.00 -2.49 -1.41
N ARG A 54 -0.72 -2.21 -1.17
CA ARG A 54 0.38 -3.05 -1.65
C ARG A 54 1.50 -2.99 -0.64
N LEU A 55 2.16 -4.12 -0.44
CA LEU A 55 3.42 -4.23 0.29
C LEU A 55 4.42 -4.94 -0.61
N VAL A 56 5.58 -4.37 -0.83
CA VAL A 56 6.59 -4.92 -1.74
C VAL A 56 8.00 -4.64 -1.22
N LYS A 57 8.86 -5.65 -1.36
CA LYS A 57 10.28 -5.51 -1.06
C LYS A 57 10.94 -4.68 -2.16
N GLN A 58 11.63 -3.61 -1.78
CA GLN A 58 12.28 -2.72 -2.73
C GLN A 58 13.32 -3.49 -3.56
N SER A 59 13.35 -3.23 -4.86
CA SER A 59 14.37 -3.80 -5.76
C SER A 59 15.74 -3.15 -5.53
N ILE A 60 15.73 -1.86 -5.17
CA ILE A 60 16.88 -1.01 -4.87
C ILE A 60 17.24 -1.13 -3.39
N ILE A 61 18.53 -1.03 -3.08
CA ILE A 61 19.05 -0.98 -1.72
C ILE A 61 19.06 0.48 -1.28
N SER A 62 18.30 0.81 -0.22
CA SER A 62 18.34 2.13 0.41
C SER A 62 19.38 2.17 1.53
N ILE A 63 20.18 3.21 1.58
CA ILE A 63 21.26 3.40 2.56
C ILE A 63 20.75 4.18 3.79
N SER A 64 19.58 4.80 3.70
CA SER A 64 18.92 5.51 4.80
C SER A 64 17.40 5.34 4.78
N THR A 65 16.75 5.69 5.90
CA THR A 65 15.28 5.78 6.00
C THR A 65 14.69 6.81 5.02
N MET A 66 15.37 7.94 4.80
CA MET A 66 14.94 8.96 3.84
C MET A 66 14.90 8.41 2.41
N GLU A 67 15.90 7.62 2.01
CA GLU A 67 15.93 6.99 0.70
C GLU A 67 14.84 5.92 0.55
N SER A 68 14.60 5.13 1.61
CA SER A 68 13.52 4.14 1.56
C SER A 68 12.14 4.80 1.41
N GLU A 69 11.90 5.92 2.12
CA GLU A 69 10.65 6.71 2.00
C GLU A 69 10.47 7.28 0.59
N PHE A 70 11.54 7.80 -0.03
CA PHE A 70 11.47 8.34 -1.39
C PHE A 70 11.12 7.27 -2.43
N ILE A 71 11.73 6.09 -2.34
CA ILE A 71 11.42 4.94 -3.20
C ILE A 71 9.97 4.47 -2.98
N ALA A 72 9.49 4.52 -1.76
CA ALA A 72 8.12 4.16 -1.45
C ALA A 72 7.13 5.15 -2.08
N LEU A 73 7.43 6.45 -2.03
CA LEU A 73 6.63 7.50 -2.66
C LEU A 73 6.53 7.29 -4.17
N GLU A 74 7.62 6.93 -4.84
CA GLU A 74 7.62 6.56 -6.26
C GLU A 74 6.63 5.42 -6.55
N MET A 75 6.54 4.42 -5.68
CA MET A 75 5.60 3.32 -5.86
C MET A 75 4.14 3.69 -5.63
N THR A 76 3.83 4.71 -4.82
CA THR A 76 2.46 5.22 -4.67
C THR A 76 2.00 6.00 -5.89
N VAL A 77 2.90 6.70 -6.59
CA VAL A 77 2.54 7.49 -7.79
C VAL A 77 2.04 6.60 -8.94
N VAL A 78 2.44 5.33 -8.95
CA VAL A 78 2.07 4.36 -9.99
C VAL A 78 0.84 3.50 -9.61
N ALA A 79 0.24 3.76 -8.45
CA ALA A 79 -0.89 3.00 -7.92
C ALA A 79 -2.25 3.40 -8.52
#